data_AF-A0A2D9QM14-F1
#
_entry.id   AF-A0A2D9QM14-F1
#
_cell.length_a   1.000
_cell.length_b   1.000
_cell.length_c   1.000
_cell.angle_alpha   90.00
_cell.angle_beta   90.00
_cell.angle_gamma   90.00
#
_symmetry.space_group_name_H-M   'P 1'
#
loop_
_entity.id
_entity.type
_entity.pdbx_description
1 polymer ?
#
loop_
_entity_poly.entity_id
_entity_poly.type
_entity_poly.pdbx_seq_one_letter_code
_entity_poly.pdbx_strand_id
1 'polypeptide(L)' 'MKGQKRNNPVSLKLTLEHSDTRSLSSSLVTEALFSSKNGEISVTLQSDSFNDARARWNSIMRALIASDKSLEATER' A
#
# COMPACT_ATOMS: atom_id res chain seq x y z
N MET A 1 -5.26 15.12 34.37
CA MET A 1 -4.74 14.40 33.19
C MET A 1 -5.41 14.99 31.95
N LYS A 2 -4.72 15.80 31.15
CA LYS A 2 -5.30 16.35 29.90
C LYS A 2 -5.48 15.18 28.93
N GLY A 3 -6.73 14.86 28.61
CA GLY A 3 -7.06 13.81 27.64
C GLY A 3 -6.32 14.09 26.34
N GLN A 4 -5.44 13.17 25.96
CA GLN A 4 -4.75 13.20 24.68
C GLN A 4 -5.84 13.28 23.60
N LYS A 5 -5.81 14.35 22.78
CA LYS A 5 -6.70 14.51 21.64
C LYS A 5 -6.51 13.26 20.77
N ARG A 6 -7.43 12.30 20.84
CA ARG A 6 -7.47 11.18 19.89
C ARG A 6 -7.70 11.85 18.54
N ASN A 7 -6.66 11.93 17.71
CA ASN A 7 -6.83 12.35 16.33
C ASN A 7 -7.84 11.42 15.68
N ASN A 8 -8.71 11.97 14.84
CA ASN A 8 -9.63 11.13 14.06
C ASN A 8 -8.78 10.17 13.20
N PRO A 9 -9.18 8.89 13.10
CA PRO A 9 -8.44 7.92 12.32
C PRO A 9 -8.37 8.38 10.86
N VAL A 10 -7.17 8.30 10.30
CA VAL A 10 -6.89 8.58 8.90
C VAL A 10 -6.96 7.27 8.14
N SER A 11 -7.72 7.26 7.06
CA SER A 11 -7.82 6.12 6.14
C SER A 11 -7.31 6.53 4.76
N LEU A 12 -6.40 5.73 4.20
CA LEU A 12 -5.92 5.85 2.84
C LEU A 12 -6.27 4.58 2.08
N LYS A 13 -6.80 4.73 0.87
CA LYS A 13 -7.09 3.63 -0.04
C LYS A 13 -6.46 3.93 -1.39
N LEU A 14 -5.73 2.97 -1.93
CA LEU A 14 -5.26 2.98 -3.32
C LEU A 14 -5.80 1.76 -4.02
N THR A 15 -6.28 1.99 -5.23
CA THR A 15 -6.72 0.96 -6.14
C THR A 15 -5.91 1.11 -7.41
N LEU A 16 -5.32 0.00 -7.87
CA LEU A 16 -4.48 -0.09 -9.06
C LEU A 16 -5.01 -1.21 -9.94
N GLU A 17 -5.03 -0.98 -11.25
CA GLU A 17 -5.31 -2.01 -12.24
C GLU A 17 -4.01 -2.42 -12.92
N HIS A 18 -3.75 -3.72 -13.00
CA HIS A 18 -2.56 -4.25 -13.66
C HIS A 18 -2.84 -5.64 -14.25
N SER A 19 -2.27 -5.94 -15.41
CA SER A 19 -2.40 -7.26 -16.05
C SER A 19 -1.78 -8.37 -15.18
N ASP A 20 -0.64 -8.09 -14.55
CA ASP A 20 0.01 -8.97 -13.58
C ASP A 20 -0.09 -8.42 -12.15
N THR A 21 -1.28 -8.55 -11.56
CA THR A 21 -1.49 -8.14 -10.17
C THR A 21 -0.78 -9.02 -9.15
N ARG A 22 -0.42 -10.27 -9.49
CA ARG A 22 0.23 -11.18 -8.53
C ARG A 22 1.67 -10.74 -8.28
N SER A 23 2.41 -10.50 -9.36
CA SER A 23 3.79 -10.06 -9.25
C SER A 23 3.87 -8.66 -8.63
N LEU A 24 2.98 -7.74 -9.01
CA LEU A 24 2.95 -6.38 -8.46
C LEU A 24 2.60 -6.36 -6.96
N SER A 25 1.71 -7.24 -6.51
CA SER A 25 1.31 -7.32 -5.10
C SER A 25 2.21 -8.20 -4.21
N SER A 26 3.15 -8.95 -4.79
CA SER A 26 4.04 -9.85 -4.04
C SER A 26 4.88 -9.13 -2.98
N SER A 27 5.32 -7.90 -3.27
CA SER A 27 6.08 -7.06 -2.34
C SER A 27 5.23 -6.43 -1.23
N LEU A 28 3.90 -6.43 -1.39
CA LEU A 28 2.98 -5.85 -0.41
C LEU A 28 2.70 -6.78 0.77
N VAL A 29 2.99 -8.09 0.64
CA VAL A 29 2.67 -9.13 1.64
C VAL A 29 3.25 -8.81 3.03
N THR A 30 4.41 -8.15 3.06
CA THR A 30 5.07 -7.76 4.31
C THR A 30 4.77 -6.33 4.75
N GLU A 31 4.16 -5.51 3.88
CA GLU A 31 4.08 -4.05 4.05
C GLU A 31 2.65 -3.55 4.33
N ALA A 32 1.62 -4.26 3.85
CA ALA A 32 0.24 -3.81 3.98
C ALA A 32 -0.81 -4.92 3.90
N LEU A 33 -1.99 -4.62 4.43
CA LEU A 33 -3.20 -5.35 4.09
C LEU A 33 -3.67 -4.90 2.70
N PHE A 34 -3.74 -5.86 1.78
CA PHE A 34 -4.22 -5.62 0.42
C PHE A 34 -5.12 -6.76 -0.03
N SER A 35 -5.93 -6.49 -1.05
CA SER A 35 -6.67 -7.50 -1.79
C SER A 35 -6.29 -7.41 -3.26
N SER A 36 -5.99 -8.55 -3.88
CA SER A 36 -5.78 -8.67 -5.32
C SER A 36 -6.89 -9.54 -5.91
N LYS A 37 -7.73 -8.98 -6.79
CA LYS A 37 -8.82 -9.68 -7.47
C LYS A 37 -9.03 -9.13 -8.87
N ASN A 38 -9.23 -10.01 -9.84
CA ASN A 38 -9.65 -9.65 -11.21
C ASN A 38 -8.80 -8.56 -11.90
N GLY A 39 -7.48 -8.56 -11.72
CA GLY A 39 -6.63 -7.53 -12.33
C GLY A 39 -6.58 -6.21 -11.54
N GLU A 40 -7.22 -6.16 -10.36
CA GLU A 40 -7.19 -5.00 -9.46
C GLU A 40 -6.46 -5.34 -8.15
N ILE A 41 -5.60 -4.44 -7.68
CA ILE A 41 -5.02 -4.43 -6.33
C ILE A 41 -5.63 -3.26 -5.56
N SER A 42 -6.21 -3.57 -4.40
CA SER A 42 -6.73 -2.58 -3.46
C SER A 42 -5.94 -2.65 -2.15
N VAL A 43 -5.25 -1.57 -1.79
CA VAL A 43 -4.49 -1.43 -0.54
C VAL A 43 -5.26 -0.49 0.39
N THR A 44 -5.47 -0.91 1.64
CA THR A 44 -6.15 -0.08 2.65
C THR A 44 -5.26 0.11 3.87
N LEU A 45 -5.08 1.35 4.26
CA LEU A 45 -4.29 1.74 5.42
C LEU A 45 -5.16 2.55 6.37
N GLN A 46 -5.23 2.14 7.63
CA GLN A 46 -5.82 2.90 8.71
C GLN A 46 -4.75 3.23 9.75
N SER A 47 -4.76 4.46 10.26
CA SER A 47 -3.88 4.90 11.34
C SER A 47 -4.51 6.02 12.15
N ASP A 48 -4.22 6.06 13.45
CA ASP A 48 -4.65 7.14 14.35
C ASP A 48 -3.81 8.43 14.20
N SER A 49 -2.81 8.43 13.31
CA SER A 49 -1.91 9.55 13.08
C SER A 49 -1.60 9.73 11.60
N PHE A 50 -1.77 10.96 11.10
CA PHE A 50 -1.41 11.28 9.72
C PHE A 50 0.08 11.06 9.42
N ASN A 51 0.95 11.31 10.41
CA ASN A 51 2.39 11.10 10.25
C ASN A 51 2.74 9.61 10.09
N ASP A 52 2.07 8.74 10.84
CA ASP A 52 2.21 7.29 10.73
C ASP A 52 1.59 6.80 9.42
N ALA A 53 0.39 7.27 9.07
CA ALA A 53 -0.24 6.97 7.79
C ALA A 53 0.69 7.29 6.61
N ARG A 54 1.30 8.48 6.60
CA ARG A 54 2.27 8.91 5.58
C ARG A 54 3.52 8.03 5.56
N ALA A 55 4.08 7.67 6.72
CA ALA A 55 5.27 6.84 6.80
C ALA A 55 5.03 5.45 6.22
N ARG A 56 3.92 4.81 6.60
CA ARG A 56 3.49 3.49 6.09
C ARG A 56 3.19 3.58 4.60
N TRP A 57 2.53 4.65 4.15
CA TRP A 57 2.28 4.90 2.73
C TRP A 57 3.56 4.96 1.89
N ASN A 58 4.57 5.66 2.38
CA ASN A 58 5.84 5.76 1.67
C ASN A 58 6.54 4.40 1.51
N SER A 59 6.44 3.51 2.51
CA SER A 59 6.97 2.15 2.38
C SER A 59 6.20 1.33 1.35
N ILE A 60 4.86 1.38 1.37
CA ILE A 60 3.99 0.72 0.39
C ILE A 60 4.33 1.17 -1.03
N MET A 61 4.42 2.48 -1.27
CA MET A 61 4.72 3.02 -2.59
C MET A 61 6.11 2.60 -3.08
N ARG A 62 7.12 2.56 -2.20
CA ARG A 62 8.46 2.07 -2.57
C ARG A 62 8.45 0.59 -2.94
N ALA A 63 7.69 -0.24 -2.22
CA ALA A 63 7.53 -1.66 -2.53
C ALA A 63 6.87 -1.87 -3.90
N LEU A 64 5.77 -1.15 -4.17
CA LEU A 64 5.08 -1.19 -5.46
C LEU A 64 5.99 -0.81 -6.62
N ILE A 65 6.73 0.30 -6.50
CA ILE A 65 7.67 0.76 -7.55
C ILE A 65 8.78 -0.26 -7.78
N ALA A 66 9.28 -0.91 -6.72
CA ALA A 66 10.31 -1.94 -6.87
C ALA A 66 9.77 -3.18 -7.59
N SER A 67 8.55 -3.61 -7.27
CA SER A 67 7.88 -4.72 -7.97
C SER A 67 7.64 -4.41 -9.43
N ASP A 68 7.15 -3.21 -9.74
CA ASP A 68 6.89 -2.75 -11.11
C ASP A 68 8.17 -2.77 -11.95
N LYS A 69 9.27 -2.21 -11.43
CA LYS A 69 10.58 -2.27 -12.10
C LYS A 69 11.10 -3.70 -12.31
N SER A 70 10.84 -4.60 -11.37
CA SER A 70 11.23 -6.01 -11.49
C SER A 70 10.44 -6.71 -12.60
N LEU A 71 9.16 -6.35 -12.77
CA LEU A 71 8.32 -6.85 -13.86
C LEU A 71 8.82 -6.37 -15.21
N GLU A 72 9.05 -5.07 -15.37
CA GLU A 72 9.60 -4.49 -16.59
C GLU A 72 10.95 -5.10 -16.99
N ALA A 73 11.79 -5.45 -16.02
CA ALA A 73 13.08 -6.09 -16.27
C ALA A 73 12.97 -7.56 -16.73
N THR A 74 11.86 -8.24 -16.40
CA THR A 74 11.62 -9.63 -16.78
C THR A 74 10.93 -9.76 -18.15
N GLU A 75 10.26 -8.69 -18.61
CA GLU A 75 9.61 -8.62 -19.93
C GLU A 75 10.57 -8.22 -21.08
N ARG A 76 11.83 -7.89 -20.77
CA ARG A 76 12.89 -7.57 -21.75
C ARG A 76 13.80 -8.76 -22.02
#